data_AF-A0A6N1XIU3-F1
#
_entry.id   AF-A0A6N1XIU3-F1
#
_cell.length_a   1.000
_cell.length_b   1.000
_cell.length_c   1.000
_cell.angle_alpha   90.00
_cell.angle_beta   90.00
_cell.angle_gamma   90.00
#
_symmetry.space_group_name_H-M   'P 1'
#
loop_
_entity.id
_entity.type
_entity.pdbx_description
1 polymer ?
#
loop_
_entity_poly.entity_id
_entity_poly.type
_entity_poly.pdbx_seq_one_letter_code
_entity_poly.pdbx_strand_id
1 'polypeptide(L)' 'MALTATVALAACGEYSQVPNYKQGNYQGKSDTRPWEGEKFAGNKQAWENDLRARNQGQTEYNRIK' A
#
# COMPACT_ATOMS: atom_id res chain seq x y z
N MET A 1 -48.45 8.33 -2.52
CA MET A 1 -47.30 8.78 -1.70
C MET A 1 -47.15 7.86 -0.49
N ALA A 2 -46.65 6.63 -0.68
CA ALA A 2 -46.44 5.69 0.44
C ALA A 2 -45.16 4.87 0.24
N LEU A 3 -44.83 4.54 -1.01
CA LEU A 3 -43.58 3.85 -1.38
C LEU A 3 -42.30 4.64 -1.08
N THR A 4 -42.34 5.97 -1.06
CA THR A 4 -41.14 6.80 -0.87
C THR A 4 -40.62 6.77 0.56
N ALA A 5 -41.51 6.58 1.55
CA ALA A 5 -41.14 6.60 2.97
C ALA A 5 -40.37 5.34 3.40
N THR A 6 -40.71 4.18 2.84
CA THR A 6 -40.07 2.90 3.21
C THR A 6 -38.65 2.76 2.68
N VAL A 7 -38.35 3.35 1.51
CA VAL A 7 -36.99 3.33 0.93
C VAL A 7 -36.03 4.24 1.69
N ALA A 8 -36.52 5.37 2.22
CA ALA A 8 -35.71 6.29 3.02
C ALA A 8 -35.28 5.69 4.36
N LEU A 9 -36.08 4.80 4.97
CA LEU A 9 -35.72 4.10 6.21
C LEU A 9 -34.64 3.02 6.00
N ALA A 10 -34.56 2.42 4.80
CA ALA A 10 -33.52 1.43 4.49
C ALA A 10 -32.12 2.04 4.42
N ALA A 11 -32.01 3.34 4.11
CA ALA A 11 -30.74 4.07 4.09
C ALA A 11 -30.14 4.31 5.48
N CYS A 12 -30.92 4.19 6.55
CA CYS A 12 -30.45 4.34 7.93
C CYS A 12 -30.06 3.01 8.58
N GLY A 13 -30.32 1.87 7.92
CA GLY A 13 -30.03 0.52 8.44
C GLY A 13 -28.68 -0.04 7.98
N GLU A 14 -27.81 0.80 7.42
CA GLU A 14 -26.53 0.34 6.87
C GLU A 14 -25.65 -0.23 7.98
N TYR A 15 -25.27 -1.50 7.81
CA TYR A 15 -24.38 -2.18 8.76
C TYR A 15 -22.99 -1.56 8.69
N SER A 16 -22.30 -1.58 9.82
CA SER A 16 -20.94 -1.06 9.95
C SER A 16 -19.99 -1.71 8.93
N GLN A 17 -19.55 -0.94 7.93
CA GLN A 17 -18.61 -1.40 6.90
C GLN A 17 -17.15 -1.45 7.37
N VAL A 18 -16.87 -1.20 8.66
CA VAL A 18 -15.51 -1.30 9.17
C VAL A 18 -15.08 -2.77 9.25
N PRO A 19 -13.90 -3.13 8.71
CA PRO A 19 -13.32 -4.45 8.87
C PRO A 19 -13.23 -4.82 10.35
N ASN A 20 -13.49 -6.08 10.68
CA ASN A 20 -13.44 -6.58 12.05
C ASN A 20 -11.97 -6.55 12.56
N TYR A 21 -11.58 -5.44 13.19
CA TYR A 21 -10.20 -5.20 13.59
C TYR A 21 -9.78 -6.16 14.70
N LYS A 22 -8.93 -7.13 14.37
CA LYS A 22 -8.26 -7.98 15.35
C LYS A 22 -7.02 -7.23 15.85
N GLN A 23 -7.09 -6.75 17.08
CA GLN A 23 -5.99 -6.05 17.74
C GLN A 23 -4.70 -6.89 17.65
N GLY A 24 -3.62 -6.28 17.15
CA GLY A 24 -2.30 -6.90 17.07
C GLY A 24 -1.94 -7.52 15.70
N ASN A 25 -2.85 -7.55 14.73
CA ASN A 25 -2.55 -8.07 13.39
C ASN A 25 -2.89 -7.04 12.30
N TYR A 26 -1.94 -6.76 11.42
CA TYR A 26 -2.18 -5.99 10.20
C TYR A 26 -3.09 -6.80 9.28
N GLN A 27 -4.33 -6.33 9.06
CA GLN A 27 -5.32 -6.99 8.18
C GLN A 27 -5.32 -6.44 6.75
N GLY A 28 -4.42 -5.52 6.41
CA GLY A 28 -4.24 -5.05 5.04
C GLY A 28 -3.55 -6.11 4.17
N LYS A 29 -3.41 -5.81 2.87
CA LYS A 29 -2.62 -6.64 1.96
C LYS A 29 -1.21 -6.78 2.52
N SER A 30 -0.67 -8.01 2.62
CA SER A 30 0.71 -8.21 3.04
C SER A 30 1.65 -7.35 2.19
N ASP A 31 2.46 -6.51 2.83
CA ASP A 31 3.48 -5.73 2.15
C ASP A 31 4.51 -6.68 1.54
N THR A 32 4.68 -6.61 0.22
CA THR A 32 5.76 -7.30 -0.48
C THR A 32 7.01 -6.46 -0.41
N ARG A 33 8.16 -7.09 -0.17
CA ARG A 33 9.44 -6.38 -0.08
C ARG A 33 9.80 -5.79 -1.45
N PRO A 34 10.52 -4.67 -1.52
CA PRO A 34 10.80 -3.98 -2.79
C PRO A 34 11.55 -4.83 -3.84
N TRP A 35 12.31 -5.84 -3.40
CA TRP A 35 13.04 -6.76 -4.29
C TRP A 35 12.24 -8.01 -4.69
N GLU A 36 11.05 -8.22 -4.14
CA GLU A 36 10.19 -9.37 -4.46
C GLU A 36 9.36 -9.18 -5.74
N GLY A 37 9.31 -7.95 -6.28
CA GLY A 37 8.66 -7.66 -7.56
C GLY A 37 9.46 -8.15 -8.78
N GLU A 38 8.81 -8.12 -9.95
CA GLU A 38 9.35 -8.68 -11.21
C GLU A 38 10.72 -8.13 -11.60
N LYS A 39 10.98 -6.85 -11.32
CA LYS A 39 12.25 -6.19 -11.67
C LYS A 39 13.46 -6.91 -11.04
N PHE A 40 13.33 -7.41 -9.82
CA PHE A 40 14.44 -8.01 -9.08
C PHE A 40 14.24 -9.51 -8.83
N ALA A 41 13.02 -10.04 -9.05
CA ALA A 41 12.70 -11.47 -8.96
C ALA A 41 13.18 -12.12 -7.64
N GLY A 42 13.06 -11.40 -6.52
CA GLY A 42 13.50 -11.85 -5.20
C GLY A 42 14.98 -11.56 -4.88
N ASN A 43 15.77 -11.03 -5.83
CA ASN A 43 17.19 -10.74 -5.62
C ASN A 43 17.40 -9.43 -4.84
N LYS A 44 17.53 -9.57 -3.52
CA LYS A 44 17.82 -8.46 -2.59
C LYS A 44 19.14 -7.76 -2.92
N GLN A 45 20.18 -8.50 -3.29
CA GLN A 45 21.50 -7.92 -3.54
C GLN A 45 21.50 -7.01 -4.78
N ALA A 46 20.82 -7.43 -5.85
CA ALA A 46 20.64 -6.60 -7.04
C ALA A 46 19.88 -5.31 -6.72
N TRP A 47 18.83 -5.39 -5.91
CA TRP A 47 18.09 -4.22 -5.43
C TRP A 47 18.96 -3.25 -4.61
N GLU A 48 19.77 -3.76 -3.68
CA GLU A 48 20.68 -2.94 -2.87
C GLU A 48 21.78 -2.28 -3.70
N ASN A 49 22.30 -2.97 -4.71
CA ASN A 49 23.28 -2.40 -5.66
C ASN A 49 22.66 -1.24 -6.45
N ASP A 50 21.47 -1.45 -7.01
CA ASP A 50 20.70 -0.43 -7.71
C ASP A 50 20.40 0.79 -6.82
N LEU A 51 20.13 0.56 -5.54
CA LEU A 51 19.85 1.63 -4.58
C LEU A 51 21.12 2.46 -4.29
N ARG A 52 22.26 1.79 -4.10
CA ARG A 52 23.56 2.46 -3.91
C ARG A 52 23.97 3.29 -5.12
N ALA A 53 23.85 2.73 -6.33
CA ALA A 53 24.15 3.44 -7.56
C ALA A 53 23.30 4.72 -7.71
N ARG A 54 22.00 4.63 -7.39
CA ARG A 54 21.10 5.79 -7.38
C ARG A 54 21.55 6.86 -6.39
N ASN A 55 21.90 6.49 -5.17
CA ASN A 55 22.36 7.45 -4.16
C ASN A 55 23.63 8.19 -4.58
N GLN A 56 24.57 7.49 -5.24
CA GLN A 56 25.78 8.11 -5.77
C GLN A 56 25.46 9.16 -6.84
N GLY A 57 24.52 8.87 -7.74
CA GLY A 57 24.08 9.79 -8.79
C GLY A 57 23.23 10.97 -8.30
N GLN A 58 22.79 10.96 -7.04
CA GLN A 58 22.03 12.06 -6.42
C GLN A 58 22.90 13.01 -5.60
N THR A 59 24.14 12.63 -5.30
CA THR A 59 25.02 13.47 -4.48
C THR A 59 25.69 14.53 -5.35
N GLU A 60 25.51 15.81 -4.99
CA GLU A 60 26.06 16.94 -5.73
C GLU A 60 27.60 16.90 -5.84
N TYR A 61 28.27 16.36 -4.82
CA TYR A 61 29.70 16.09 -4.82
C TYR A 61 30.16 15.26 -6.04
N ASN A 62 29.35 14.30 -6.48
CA ASN A 62 29.67 13.47 -7.64
C ASN A 62 29.22 14.11 -8.97
N ARG A 63 28.42 15.18 -8.94
CA ARG A 63 27.89 15.86 -10.13
C ARG A 63 28.73 17.05 -10.59
N ILE A 64 29.44 17.69 -9.67
CA ILE A 64 30.29 18.87 -9.95
C ILE A 64 31.74 18.47 -10.32
N LYS A 65 32.09 17.19 -10.19
CA LYS A 65 33.44 16.68 -10.48
C LYS A 65 33.71 16.58 -11.98
#